data_AF-A0A6N8Z7F9-F1
#
_entry.id   AF-A0A6N8Z7F9-F1
#
_cell.length_a   1.000
_cell.length_b   1.000
_cell.length_c   1.000
_cell.angle_alpha   90.00
_cell.angle_beta   90.00
_cell.angle_gamma   90.00
#
_symmetry.space_group_name_H-M   'P 1'
#
loop_
_entity.id
_entity.type
_entity.pdbx_description
1 polymer ?
#
loop_
_entity_poly.entity_id
_entity_poly.type
_entity_poly.pdbx_seq_one_letter_code
_entity_poly.pdbx_strand_id
1 'polypeptide(L)' 'MEKKLKPVPYFETEAEERAFWESHDSMDYVDWSKARRVQFPNLKLSTPEELARAAETPEAKDSAAAD' A
#
# COMPACT_ATOMS: atom_id res chain seq x y z
N MET A 1 -1.22 5.47 -23.79
CA MET A 1 -0.29 6.60 -23.98
C MET A 1 0.98 6.26 -23.25
N GLU A 2 2.10 6.11 -23.96
CA GLU A 2 3.40 5.94 -23.30
C GLU A 2 3.82 7.29 -22.74
N LYS A 3 3.88 7.40 -21.41
CA LYS A 3 4.43 8.58 -20.75
C LYS A 3 5.95 8.49 -20.83
N LYS A 4 6.61 9.55 -21.30
CA LYS A 4 8.08 9.64 -21.25
C LYS A 4 8.48 9.82 -19.79
N LEU A 5 9.11 8.80 -19.22
CA LEU A 5 9.61 8.84 -17.85
C LEU A 5 10.89 9.67 -17.78
N LYS A 6 11.04 10.40 -16.68
CA LYS A 6 12.28 11.07 -16.32
C LYS A 6 13.32 10.03 -15.87
N PRO A 7 14.62 10.28 -16.09
CA PRO A 7 15.66 9.41 -15.56
C PRO A 7 15.63 9.43 -14.03
N VAL A 8 15.78 8.26 -13.40
CA VAL A 8 15.91 8.16 -11.94
C VAL A 8 17.27 8.75 -11.54
N PRO A 9 17.33 9.67 -10.57
CA PRO A 9 18.60 10.23 -10.10
C PRO A 9 19.49 9.15 -9.46
N TYR A 10 20.79 9.40 -9.44
CA TYR A 10 21.72 8.61 -8.62
C TYR A 10 21.78 9.22 -7.22
N PHE A 11 21.69 8.39 -6.18
CA PHE A 11 21.81 8.80 -4.79
C PHE A 11 22.99 8.08 -4.14
N GLU A 12 23.77 8.82 -3.36
CA GLU A 12 24.91 8.23 -2.63
C GLU A 12 24.46 7.59 -1.31
N THR A 13 23.34 8.05 -0.75
CA THR A 13 22.82 7.60 0.55
C THR A 13 21.31 7.40 0.53
N GLU A 14 20.81 6.52 1.40
CA GLU A 14 19.36 6.30 1.58
C GLU A 14 18.64 7.57 2.08
N ALA A 15 19.32 8.39 2.89
CA ALA A 15 18.75 9.63 3.42
C ALA A 15 18.46 10.64 2.30
N GLU A 16 19.38 10.74 1.33
CA GLU A 16 19.22 11.57 0.14
C GLU A 16 18.08 11.07 -0.75
N GLU A 17 18.02 9.75 -0.98
CA GLU A 17 16.93 9.12 -1.73
C GLU A 17 15.57 9.40 -1.08
N ARG A 18 15.46 9.22 0.25
CA ARG A 18 14.22 9.49 0.99
C ARG A 18 13.79 10.95 0.86
N ALA A 19 14.71 11.89 1.08
CA ALA A 19 14.40 13.32 0.98
C ALA A 19 13.92 13.72 -0.43
N PHE A 20 14.48 13.09 -1.46
CA PHE A 20 14.01 13.28 -2.83
C PHE A 20 12.58 12.75 -3.01
N TRP A 21 12.31 11.49 -2.65
CA TRP A 21 10.99 10.88 -2.85
C TRP A 21 9.88 11.44 -1.97
N GLU A 22 10.21 12.02 -0.82
CA GLU A 22 9.24 12.74 0.02
C GLU A 22 8.64 13.97 -0.69
N SER A 23 9.37 14.57 -1.65
CA SER A 23 8.96 15.79 -2.35
C SER A 23 8.59 15.58 -3.82
N HIS A 24 8.93 14.42 -4.42
CA HIS A 24 8.76 14.17 -5.84
C HIS A 24 7.72 13.08 -6.12
N ASP A 25 6.90 13.30 -7.15
CA ASP A 25 5.94 12.29 -7.60
C ASP A 25 6.65 11.16 -8.37
N SER A 26 6.56 9.94 -7.84
CA SER A 26 7.10 8.72 -8.45
C SER A 26 6.46 8.37 -9.81
N MET A 27 5.28 8.91 -10.13
CA MET A 27 4.60 8.69 -11.43
C MET A 27 5.39 9.23 -12.62
N ASP A 28 6.29 10.19 -12.39
CA ASP A 28 7.15 10.76 -13.43
C ASP A 28 8.38 9.90 -13.74
N TYR A 29 8.75 8.98 -12.84
CA TYR A 29 10.01 8.23 -12.90
C TYR A 29 9.79 6.72 -13.09
N VAL A 30 8.68 6.18 -12.58
CA VAL A 30 8.41 4.73 -12.57
C VAL A 30 7.35 4.35 -13.60
N ASP A 31 7.60 3.28 -14.35
CA ASP A 31 6.64 2.72 -15.31
C ASP A 31 5.55 1.90 -14.60
N TRP A 32 4.52 2.59 -14.13
CA TRP A 32 3.37 1.97 -13.48
C TRP A 32 2.55 1.08 -14.42
N SER A 33 2.73 1.13 -15.75
CA SER A 33 2.05 0.21 -16.68
C SER A 33 2.53 -1.23 -16.52
N LYS A 34 3.74 -1.43 -15.99
CA LYS A 34 4.33 -2.74 -15.68
C LYS A 34 3.96 -3.25 -14.30
N ALA A 35 3.28 -2.45 -13.48
CA ALA A 35 2.92 -2.84 -12.13
C ALA A 35 1.96 -4.04 -12.15
N ARG A 36 2.17 -4.98 -11.22
CA ARG A 36 1.35 -6.19 -11.09
C ARG A 36 0.72 -6.23 -9.71
N ARG A 37 -0.53 -6.68 -9.65
CA ARG A 37 -1.18 -7.00 -8.36
C ARG A 37 -0.51 -8.24 -7.79
N VAL A 38 -0.07 -8.15 -6.55
CA VAL A 38 0.53 -9.25 -5.79
C VAL A 38 -0.17 -9.35 -4.43
N GLN A 39 -0.24 -10.56 -3.88
CA GLN A 39 -0.70 -10.81 -2.52
C GLN A 39 0.50 -11.14 -1.64
N PHE A 40 0.53 -10.63 -0.41
CA PHE A 40 1.57 -10.92 0.57
C PHE A 40 0.99 -11.78 1.72
N PRO A 41 0.72 -13.08 1.49
CA PRO A 41 -0.01 -13.92 2.44
C PRO A 41 0.74 -14.18 3.76
N ASN A 42 2.06 -13.97 3.78
CA ASN A 42 2.92 -14.23 4.95
C ASN A 42 3.48 -12.96 5.59
N LEU A 43 2.94 -11.78 5.23
CA LEU A 43 3.37 -10.53 5.85
C LEU A 43 2.88 -10.52 7.30
N LYS A 44 3.82 -10.45 8.24
CA LYS A 44 3.49 -10.28 9.66
C LYS A 44 3.06 -8.83 9.88
N LEU A 45 1.94 -8.63 10.56
CA LEU A 45 1.51 -7.31 10.98
C LEU A 45 2.48 -6.77 12.03
N SER A 46 2.90 -5.52 11.87
CA SER A 46 3.89 -4.88 12.73
C SER A 46 3.31 -4.41 14.07
N THR A 47 1.99 -4.48 14.27
CA THR A 47 1.33 -4.07 15.52
C THR A 47 0.12 -4.96 15.82
N PRO A 48 0.02 -5.56 17.01
CA PRO A 48 -1.07 -6.48 17.36
C PRO A 48 -2.45 -5.78 17.47
N GLU A 49 -2.48 -4.49 17.81
CA GLU A 49 -3.72 -3.72 18.00
C GLU A 49 -4.49 -3.47 16.70
N GLU A 50 -3.79 -3.40 15.56
CA GLU A 50 -4.40 -3.18 14.24
C GLU A 50 -5.11 -4.44 13.69
N LEU A 51 -4.64 -5.64 14.05
CA LEU A 51 -5.29 -6.90 13.69
C LEU A 51 -6.67 -7.06 14.37
N ALA A 52 -6.81 -6.59 15.62
CA ALA A 52 -8.03 -6.75 16.39
C ALA A 52 -9.21 -5.99 15.76
N ARG A 53 -8.99 -4.79 15.22
CA ARG A 53 -10.05 -3.98 14.59
C ARG A 53 -10.52 -4.53 13.24
N ALA A 54 -9.66 -5.24 12.51
CA ALA A 54 -10.01 -5.82 11.21
C ALA A 54 -10.87 -7.09 11.32
N ALA A 55 -10.90 -7.75 12.48
CA ALA A 55 -11.60 -9.02 12.69
C ALA A 55 -13.04 -8.89 13.21
N GLU A 56 -13.48 -7.70 13.65
CA GLU A 56 -14.85 -7.48 14.13
C GLU A 56 -15.81 -7.31 12.94
N THR A 57 -16.27 -8.43 12.41
CA THR A 57 -17.44 -8.48 11.51
C THR A 57 -18.68 -8.23 12.37
N PRO A 58 -19.56 -7.26 12.07
CA PRO A 58 -20.81 -7.12 12.80
C PRO A 58 -21.68 -8.34 12.50
N GLU A 59 -21.84 -9.23 13.49
CA GLU A 59 -22.81 -10.31 13.42
C GLU A 59 -24.20 -9.73 13.14
N ALA A 60 -24.82 -10.19 12.05
CA ALA A 60 -26.21 -9.95 11.74
C ALA A 60 -27.10 -10.59 12.82
N LYS A 61 -27.52 -9.80 13.80
CA LYS A 61 -28.69 -10.11 14.63
C LYS A 61 -29.95 -9.78 13.83
N ASP A 62 -30.46 -10.75 13.08
CA ASP A 62 -31.87 -10.78 12.72
C ASP A 62 -32.36 -12.23 12.64
N SER A 63 -32.74 -12.77 13.78
CA SER A 63 -33.65 -13.91 13.83
C SER A 63 -34.35 -13.92 15.18
N ALA A 64 -35.66 -14.17 15.13
CA ALA A 64 -36.59 -14.41 16.22
C ALA A 64 -37.30 -13.17 16.79
N ALA A 65 -38.26 -12.65 16.01
CA ALA A 65 -39.54 -12.26 16.57
C ALA A 65 -40.67 -13.02 15.85
N ALA A 66 -41.67 -13.42 16.64
CA ALA A 66 -42.97 -14.01 16.31
C ALA A 66 -43.10 -15.54 16.29
N ASP A 67 -43.43 -16.12 17.45
CA ASP A 67 -44.75 -16.72 17.67
C ASP A 67 -45.35 -16.13 18.96
#